data_AF-A0A8T6V8S9-F1
#
_entry.id   AF-A0A8T6V8S9-F1
#
_cell.length_a   1.000
_cell.length_b   1.000
_cell.length_c   1.000
_cell.angle_alpha   90.00
_cell.angle_beta   90.00
_cell.angle_gamma   90.00
#
_symmetry.space_group_name_H-M   'P 1'
#
loop_
_entity.id
_entity.type
_entity.pdbx_description
1 polymer ?
#
loop_
_entity_poly.entity_id
_entity_poly.type
_entity_poly.pdbx_seq_one_letter_code
_entity_poly.pdbx_strand_id
1 'polypeptide(L)'
;CTGQNIWMIHIQKDGSGKPVWNTSLGHLELHKKRDKAVGGGFKFLAYQAINGDRSDHYFGCKGVGPVLAVDLIKDCESEQEIIEKCLELYQETYGDLYEYTSWDGQEMKKTPIEMLQMHFEMPWMRDTPKGKPFDIYDYL
;
A
#
# COMPACT_ATOMS: atom_id res chain seq x y z
N CYS A 1 -7.43 -17.20 -21.00
CA CYS A 1 -7.04 -15.85 -21.46
C CYS A 1 -6.98 -14.95 -20.24
N THR A 2 -5.80 -14.87 -19.62
CA THR A 2 -5.55 -14.17 -18.35
C THR A 2 -5.69 -12.66 -18.58
N GLY A 3 -6.80 -12.11 -18.10
CA GLY A 3 -7.08 -10.67 -18.15
C GLY A 3 -5.98 -9.94 -17.40
N GLN A 4 -5.14 -9.22 -18.14
CA GLN A 4 -4.24 -8.25 -17.57
C GLN A 4 -5.12 -7.18 -16.91
N ASN A 5 -5.22 -7.22 -15.58
CA ASN A 5 -5.84 -6.15 -14.81
C ASN A 5 -4.89 -4.96 -14.92
N ILE A 6 -5.20 -4.08 -15.88
CA ILE A 6 -4.46 -2.86 -16.13
C ILE A 6 -4.91 -1.85 -15.06
N TRP A 7 -4.05 -1.57 -14.08
CA TRP A 7 -4.28 -0.47 -13.14
C TRP A 7 -3.87 0.86 -13.78
N MET A 8 -4.77 1.84 -13.71
CA MET A 8 -4.53 3.20 -14.18
C MET A 8 -4.19 4.10 -13.00
N ILE A 9 -2.92 4.29 -12.63
CA ILE A 9 -2.54 5.43 -11.78
C ILE A 9 -1.12 5.90 -12.12
N HIS A 10 -1.04 6.96 -12.94
CA HIS A 10 -0.28 8.20 -12.68
C HIS A 10 -0.34 9.11 -13.91
N ILE A 11 -0.42 10.43 -13.68
CA ILE A 11 -0.17 11.46 -14.69
C ILE A 11 1.34 11.55 -14.91
N GLN A 12 1.79 11.49 -16.16
CA GLN A 12 3.21 11.60 -16.51
C GLN A 12 3.87 12.88 -15.96
N LYS A 13 5.15 12.74 -15.55
CA LYS A 13 6.02 13.83 -15.08
C LYS A 13 6.36 14.89 -16.13
N ASP A 14 6.06 14.65 -17.40
CA ASP A 14 6.29 15.60 -18.48
C ASP A 14 5.24 16.74 -18.49
N GLY A 15 4.26 16.71 -17.57
CA GLY A 15 3.19 17.69 -17.52
C GLY A 15 2.13 17.49 -18.61
N SER A 16 2.18 16.37 -19.35
CA SER A 16 1.24 16.09 -20.45
C SER A 16 -0.15 15.66 -20.00
N GLY A 17 -0.34 15.37 -18.71
CA GLY A 17 -1.64 14.89 -18.21
C GLY A 17 -1.98 13.45 -18.64
N LYS A 18 -1.08 12.75 -19.35
CA LYS A 18 -1.42 11.46 -19.96
C LYS A 18 -1.33 10.32 -18.94
N PRO A 19 -2.32 9.41 -18.90
CA PRO A 19 -2.26 8.24 -18.06
C PRO A 19 -1.16 7.29 -18.54
N VAL A 20 -0.44 6.71 -17.59
CA VAL A 20 0.47 5.59 -17.84
C VAL A 20 -0.22 4.29 -17.48
N TRP A 21 -0.23 3.36 -18.42
CA TRP A 21 -0.69 2.00 -18.17
C TRP A 21 0.45 1.19 -17.57
N ASN A 22 0.16 0.48 -16.48
CA ASN A 22 1.15 -0.34 -15.79
C ASN A 22 0.68 -1.80 -15.72
N THR A 23 1.60 -2.72 -15.44
CA THR A 23 1.26 -4.10 -15.10
C THR A 23 0.49 -4.15 -13.78
N SER A 24 -0.13 -5.29 -13.46
CA SER A 24 -0.87 -5.46 -12.20
C SER A 24 0.01 -5.17 -10.99
N LEU A 25 1.22 -5.75 -10.97
CA LEU A 25 2.24 -5.54 -9.95
C LEU A 25 2.77 -4.10 -9.95
N GLY A 26 2.99 -3.55 -11.14
CA GLY A 26 3.44 -2.20 -11.35
C GLY A 26 4.93 -1.94 -11.01
N HIS A 27 5.25 -0.70 -10.65
CA HIS A 27 6.63 -0.27 -10.36
C HIS A 27 6.65 0.73 -9.20
N LEU A 28 7.78 0.84 -8.52
CA LEU A 28 7.98 1.74 -7.40
C LEU A 28 9.45 2.19 -7.34
N GLU A 29 9.67 3.49 -7.30
CA GLU A 29 11.01 4.10 -7.25
C GLU A 29 11.00 5.36 -6.38
N LEU A 30 12.16 5.69 -5.80
CA LEU A 30 12.35 6.95 -5.10
C LEU A 30 12.65 8.08 -6.10
N HIS A 31 11.96 9.20 -5.98
CA HIS A 31 12.26 10.38 -6.77
C HIS A 31 13.63 10.95 -6.38
N LYS A 32 14.58 10.94 -7.34
CA LYS A 32 15.98 11.41 -7.24
C LYS A 32 16.24 12.80 -6.62
N LYS A 33 15.20 13.59 -6.30
CA LYS A 33 15.32 14.99 -5.86
C LYS A 33 14.38 15.38 -4.71
N ARG A 34 13.45 14.51 -4.30
CA ARG A 34 12.34 14.93 -3.42
C ARG A 34 11.98 13.94 -2.30
N ASP A 35 12.72 12.85 -2.12
CA ASP A 35 12.40 11.77 -1.16
C ASP A 35 10.93 11.36 -1.22
N LYS A 36 10.37 11.36 -2.43
CA LYS A 36 8.98 10.99 -2.71
C LYS A 36 8.99 9.71 -3.50
N ALA A 37 8.17 8.73 -3.11
CA ALA A 37 7.94 7.58 -3.96
C ALA A 37 7.16 7.98 -5.21
N VAL A 38 7.51 7.33 -6.32
CA VAL A 38 6.81 7.42 -7.60
C VAL A 38 6.59 6.00 -8.08
N GLY A 39 5.37 5.68 -8.45
CA GLY A 39 5.02 4.33 -8.85
C GLY A 39 3.58 4.20 -9.29
N GLY A 40 3.20 2.97 -9.59
CA GLY A 40 1.82 2.58 -9.84
C GLY A 40 1.64 1.08 -9.66
N GLY A 41 0.40 0.60 -9.78
CA GLY A 41 0.04 -0.80 -9.57
C GLY A 41 0.14 -1.21 -8.09
N PHE A 42 0.19 -2.52 -7.85
CA PHE A 42 0.17 -3.10 -6.51
C PHE A 42 1.33 -2.65 -5.62
N LYS A 43 2.53 -2.44 -6.19
CA LYS A 43 3.69 -1.90 -5.44
C LYS A 43 3.41 -0.52 -4.85
N PHE A 44 2.70 0.35 -5.57
CA PHE A 44 2.39 1.69 -5.08
C PHE A 44 1.25 1.67 -4.04
N LEU A 45 0.26 0.79 -4.23
CA LEU A 45 -0.77 0.53 -3.21
C LEU A 45 -0.13 0.07 -1.89
N ALA A 46 0.79 -0.89 -1.95
CA ALA A 46 1.52 -1.38 -0.78
C ALA A 46 2.38 -0.27 -0.15
N TYR A 47 3.06 0.56 -0.96
CA TYR A 47 3.77 1.73 -0.47
C TYR A 47 2.86 2.67 0.32
N GLN A 48 1.67 2.98 -0.22
CA GLN A 48 0.69 3.78 0.50
C GLN A 48 0.35 3.09 1.82
N ALA A 49 0.01 1.79 1.82
CA ALA A 49 -0.37 1.05 3.04
C ALA A 49 0.67 1.13 4.16
N ILE A 50 1.96 1.09 3.81
CA ILE A 50 3.03 1.09 4.82
C ILE A 50 3.53 2.50 5.19
N ASN A 51 3.52 3.46 4.27
CA ASN A 51 4.05 4.81 4.53
C ASN A 51 2.94 5.82 4.88
N GLY A 52 1.71 5.54 4.50
CA GLY A 52 0.57 6.44 4.54
C GLY A 52 0.58 7.46 3.40
N ASP A 53 -0.54 8.17 3.28
CA ASP A 53 -0.71 9.37 2.48
C ASP A 53 -1.22 10.51 3.37
N ARG A 54 -0.30 11.42 3.69
CA ARG A 54 -0.58 12.59 4.53
C ARG A 54 -1.54 13.57 3.87
N SER A 55 -1.65 13.57 2.54
CA SER A 55 -2.58 14.43 1.82
C SER A 55 -4.02 14.04 2.14
N ASP A 56 -4.26 12.74 2.27
CA ASP A 56 -5.56 12.13 2.58
C ASP A 56 -5.71 11.80 4.08
N HIS A 57 -4.85 12.36 4.94
CA HIS A 57 -4.86 12.20 6.40
C HIS A 57 -4.79 10.74 6.90
N TYR A 58 -4.26 9.83 6.08
CA TYR A 58 -4.05 8.46 6.48
C TYR A 58 -2.56 8.20 6.75
N PHE A 59 -2.28 7.64 7.91
CA PHE A 59 -0.94 7.33 8.37
C PHE A 59 -0.68 5.84 8.16
N GLY A 60 0.54 5.50 7.76
CA GLY A 60 0.97 4.11 7.66
C GLY A 60 1.67 3.63 8.93
N CYS A 61 2.53 2.66 8.75
CA CYS A 61 3.33 2.03 9.77
C CYS A 61 4.27 3.03 10.48
N LYS A 62 4.29 3.01 11.82
CA LYS A 62 5.02 4.00 12.61
C LYS A 62 6.54 3.83 12.42
N GLY A 63 7.23 4.94 12.10
CA GLY A 63 8.69 4.93 11.92
C GLY A 63 9.15 4.53 10.52
N VAL A 64 8.21 4.21 9.63
CA VAL A 64 8.49 3.87 8.23
C VAL A 64 8.48 5.14 7.40
N GLY A 65 9.64 5.51 6.88
CA GLY A 65 9.80 6.62 5.95
C GLY A 65 9.73 6.18 4.49
N PRO A 66 9.64 7.13 3.53
CA PRO A 66 9.50 6.81 2.11
C PRO A 66 10.63 5.96 1.54
N VAL A 67 11.87 6.16 2.03
CA VAL A 67 13.04 5.41 1.59
C VAL A 67 12.94 3.94 2.00
N LEU A 68 12.68 3.68 3.28
CA LEU A 68 12.50 2.32 3.81
C LEU A 68 11.37 1.59 3.10
N ALA A 69 10.23 2.29 2.91
CA ALA A 69 9.06 1.73 2.24
C ALA A 69 9.35 1.34 0.78
N VAL A 70 10.05 2.19 0.04
CA VAL A 70 10.45 1.89 -1.34
C VAL A 70 11.45 0.75 -1.39
N ASP A 71 12.48 0.76 -0.54
CA ASP A 71 13.49 -0.30 -0.51
C ASP A 71 12.92 -1.67 -0.15
N LEU A 72 11.89 -1.72 0.70
CA LEU A 72 11.20 -2.96 1.05
C LEU A 72 10.44 -3.59 -0.13
N ILE A 73 9.84 -2.77 -0.99
CA ILE A 73 8.85 -3.23 -2.00
C ILE A 73 9.42 -3.28 -3.42
N LYS A 74 10.37 -2.39 -3.76
CA LYS A 74 10.79 -2.15 -5.16
C LYS A 74 11.25 -3.42 -5.88
N ASP A 75 11.93 -4.32 -5.16
CA ASP A 75 12.57 -5.51 -5.71
C ASP A 75 11.66 -6.76 -5.66
N CYS A 76 10.49 -6.69 -5.02
CA CYS A 76 9.55 -7.81 -4.98
C CYS A 76 8.99 -8.13 -6.37
N GLU A 77 8.83 -9.41 -6.69
CA GLU A 77 8.41 -9.90 -8.01
C GLU A 77 6.95 -10.39 -8.05
N SER A 78 6.30 -10.49 -6.89
CA SER A 78 4.91 -10.93 -6.80
C SER A 78 4.10 -10.18 -5.74
N GLU A 79 2.77 -10.21 -5.86
CA GLU A 79 1.85 -9.61 -4.90
C GLU A 79 1.94 -10.31 -3.53
N GLN A 80 2.09 -11.64 -3.53
CA GLN A 80 2.32 -12.44 -2.33
C GLN A 80 3.59 -11.99 -1.59
N GLU A 81 4.72 -11.88 -2.29
CA GLU A 81 5.99 -11.45 -1.68
C GLU A 81 5.89 -10.04 -1.07
N ILE A 82 5.16 -9.13 -1.73
CA ILE A 82 4.90 -7.79 -1.21
C ILE A 82 4.10 -7.87 0.10
N ILE A 83 3.04 -8.67 0.13
CA ILE A 83 2.20 -8.83 1.32
C ILE A 83 2.98 -9.47 2.47
N GLU A 84 3.78 -10.50 2.20
CA GLU A 84 4.67 -11.13 3.19
C GLU A 84 5.66 -10.12 3.79
N LYS A 85 6.34 -9.33 2.95
CA LYS A 85 7.26 -8.27 3.41
C LYS A 85 6.55 -7.19 4.24
N CYS A 86 5.34 -6.81 3.84
CA CYS A 86 4.55 -5.86 4.61
C CYS A 86 4.10 -6.46 5.95
N LEU A 87 3.72 -7.75 5.99
CA LEU A 87 3.31 -8.42 7.22
C LEU A 87 4.47 -8.54 8.21
N GLU A 88 5.67 -8.91 7.74
CA GLU A 88 6.91 -8.91 8.53
C GLU A 88 7.15 -7.54 9.17
N LEU A 89 7.07 -6.46 8.38
CA LEU A 89 7.23 -5.08 8.86
C LEU A 89 6.19 -4.72 9.95
N TYR A 90 4.94 -5.14 9.79
CA TYR A 90 3.89 -4.88 10.79
C TYR A 90 4.09 -5.69 12.07
N GLN A 91 4.55 -6.94 11.97
CA GLN A 91 4.93 -7.76 13.12
C GLN A 91 6.10 -7.14 13.88
N GLU A 92 7.13 -6.66 13.18
CA GLU A 92 8.27 -5.98 13.80
C GLU A 92 7.86 -4.67 14.49
N THR A 93 6.93 -3.92 13.90
CA THR A 93 6.54 -2.60 14.41
C THR A 93 5.55 -2.68 15.57
N TYR A 94 4.62 -3.62 15.52
CA TYR A 94 3.48 -3.68 16.44
C TYR A 94 3.45 -4.93 17.34
N GLY A 95 4.33 -5.91 17.11
CA GLY A 95 4.31 -7.20 17.81
C GLY A 95 3.10 -8.05 17.44
N ASP A 96 2.70 -8.98 18.30
CA ASP A 96 1.59 -9.90 18.02
C ASP A 96 0.20 -9.25 18.14
N LEU A 97 0.11 -8.18 18.94
CA LEU A 97 -1.15 -7.51 19.24
C LEU A 97 -0.93 -6.01 19.45
N TYR A 98 -1.65 -5.22 18.68
CA TYR A 98 -1.67 -3.77 18.77
C TYR A 98 -2.95 -3.30 19.47
N GLU A 99 -2.78 -2.53 20.54
CA GLU A 99 -3.89 -1.95 21.30
C GLU A 99 -3.89 -0.42 21.11
N TYR A 100 -5.03 0.15 20.73
CA TYR A 100 -5.19 1.60 20.60
C TYR A 100 -6.60 2.05 20.98
N THR A 101 -6.71 3.31 21.42
CA THR A 101 -8.01 3.95 21.63
C THR A 101 -8.42 4.68 20.37
N SER A 102 -9.58 4.34 19.82
CA SER A 102 -10.16 5.05 18.68
C SER A 102 -10.69 6.43 19.08
N TRP A 103 -10.99 7.27 18.09
CA TRP A 103 -11.44 8.65 18.31
C TRP A 103 -12.75 8.76 19.12
N ASP A 104 -13.57 7.71 19.13
CA ASP A 104 -14.81 7.59 19.90
C ASP A 104 -14.61 6.99 21.30
N GLY A 105 -13.36 6.75 21.72
CA GLY A 105 -13.01 6.27 23.04
C GLY A 105 -13.10 4.75 23.22
N GLN A 106 -13.32 3.99 22.14
CA GLN A 106 -13.33 2.53 22.22
C GLN A 106 -11.90 1.98 22.23
N GLU A 107 -11.66 0.94 23.04
CA GLU A 107 -10.41 0.20 23.03
C GLU A 107 -10.45 -0.85 21.91
N MET A 108 -9.53 -0.71 20.96
CA MET A 108 -9.39 -1.60 19.82
C MET A 108 -8.17 -2.48 20.03
N LYS A 109 -8.32 -3.78 19.74
CA LYS A 109 -7.22 -4.75 19.68
C LYS A 109 -7.15 -5.31 18.28
N LYS A 110 -5.97 -5.22 17.66
CA LYS A 110 -5.75 -5.65 16.27
C LYS A 110 -4.46 -6.43 16.15
N THR A 111 -4.52 -7.54 15.44
CA THR A 111 -3.32 -8.30 15.03
C THR A 111 -2.61 -7.58 13.86
N PRO A 112 -1.33 -7.87 13.59
CA PRO A 112 -0.59 -7.31 12.45
C PRO A 112 -1.31 -7.46 11.11
N ILE A 113 -1.93 -8.62 10.86
CA ILE A 113 -2.67 -8.88 9.63
C ILE A 113 -3.93 -8.01 9.52
N GLU A 114 -4.66 -7.80 10.62
CA GLU A 114 -5.82 -6.91 10.62
C GLU A 114 -5.43 -5.44 10.46
N MET A 115 -4.31 -5.03 11.07
CA MET A 115 -3.74 -3.70 10.88
C MET A 115 -3.33 -3.49 9.43
N LEU A 116 -2.71 -4.50 8.81
CA LEU A 116 -2.29 -4.45 7.41
C LEU A 116 -3.50 -4.38 6.47
N GLN A 117 -4.49 -5.25 6.67
CA GLN A 117 -5.76 -5.23 5.94
C GLN A 117 -6.40 -3.84 5.97
N MET A 118 -6.52 -3.24 7.15
CA MET A 118 -7.10 -1.90 7.30
C MET A 118 -6.33 -0.83 6.49
N HIS A 119 -5.00 -0.85 6.51
CA HIS A 119 -4.20 0.13 5.78
C HIS A 119 -4.18 -0.08 4.26
N PHE A 120 -4.47 -1.29 3.78
CA PHE A 120 -4.68 -1.58 2.35
C PHE A 120 -6.08 -1.19 1.89
N GLU A 121 -7.10 -1.35 2.73
CA GLU A 121 -8.47 -0.96 2.39
C GLU A 121 -8.62 0.56 2.14
N MET A 122 -7.83 1.38 2.85
CA MET A 122 -7.89 2.85 2.74
C MET A 122 -7.54 3.39 1.33
N PRO A 123 -6.38 3.05 0.73
CA PRO A 123 -6.05 3.45 -0.64
C PRO A 123 -6.71 2.56 -1.71
N TRP A 124 -7.36 1.45 -1.33
CA TRP A 124 -8.02 0.55 -2.28
C TRP A 124 -9.30 1.18 -2.84
N MET A 125 -9.19 1.72 -4.04
CA MET A 125 -10.35 2.20 -4.78
C MET A 125 -11.08 1.03 -5.44
N ARG A 126 -12.36 0.87 -5.09
CA ARG A 126 -13.21 -0.11 -5.76
C ARG A 126 -13.42 0.32 -7.21
N ASP A 127 -13.27 -0.65 -8.12
CA ASP A 127 -13.51 -0.50 -9.55
C ASP A 127 -14.98 -0.19 -9.86
N THR A 128 -15.89 -0.72 -9.04
CA THR A 128 -17.35 -0.57 -9.18
C THR A 128 -17.99 -0.37 -7.80
N PRO A 129 -19.22 0.21 -7.72
CA PRO A 129 -19.94 0.34 -6.46
C PRO A 129 -20.18 -0.99 -5.73
N LYS A 130 -20.19 -2.10 -6.47
CA LYS A 130 -20.34 -3.46 -5.97
C LYS A 130 -19.03 -4.27 -6.05
N GLY A 131 -17.91 -3.60 -6.28
CA GLY A 131 -16.59 -4.22 -6.39
C GLY A 131 -16.21 -4.90 -5.08
N LYS A 132 -15.43 -5.99 -5.18
CA LYS A 132 -14.96 -6.72 -4.00
C LYS A 132 -14.10 -5.77 -3.15
N PRO A 133 -14.30 -5.69 -1.82
CA PRO A 133 -13.33 -5.04 -0.96
C PRO A 133 -11.97 -5.74 -1.10
N PHE A 134 -10.90 -5.04 -0.74
CA PHE A 134 -9.60 -5.69 -0.60
C PHE A 134 -9.73 -6.82 0.43
N ASP A 135 -9.10 -7.95 0.15
CA ASP A 135 -9.04 -9.09 1.07
C ASP A 135 -7.63 -9.65 1.04
N ILE A 136 -6.88 -9.45 2.13
CA ILE A 136 -5.48 -9.84 2.23
C ILE A 136 -5.29 -11.34 2.04
N TYR A 137 -6.29 -12.16 2.38
CA TYR A 137 -6.24 -13.60 2.23
C TYR A 137 -6.30 -14.07 0.77
N ASP A 138 -6.63 -13.18 -0.18
CA ASP A 138 -6.47 -13.49 -1.60
C ASP A 138 -4.99 -13.58 -2.03
N TYR A 139 -4.07 -13.08 -1.19
CA TYR A 139 -2.65 -12.94 -1.47
C TYR A 139 -1.73 -13.72 -0.51
N LEU A 140 -2.32 -14.52 0.40
CA LEU A 140 -1.64 -15.41 1.35
C LEU A 140 -1.88 -16.87 0.99
#